data_AF-A0A8J6PG77-F1
#
_entry.id   AF-A0A8J6PG77-F1
#
_cell.length_a   1.000
_cell.length_b   1.000
_cell.length_c   1.000
_cell.angle_alpha   90.00
_cell.angle_beta   90.00
_cell.angle_gamma   90.00
#
_symmetry.space_group_name_H-M   'P 1'
#
loop_
_entity.id
_entity.type
_entity.pdbx_description
1 polymer ?
#
loop_
_entity_poly.entity_id
_entity_poly.type
_entity_poly.pdbx_seq_one_letter_code
_entity_poly.pdbx_strand_id
1 'polypeptide(L)'
;TNEVQSFQDAFEKSDLSVAQPDLAVDLDRVVARYLGTGLDVIVVDQTTPEQAAGDLRCVKVIVPGTLPITFGYRHQRTTGFERLTRVPWELGYAPRPLAAADLNPDPHPFP
;
A
#
# COMPACT_ATOMS: atom_id res chain seq x y z
N THR A 1 -17.24 -16.21 18.48
CA THR A 1 -17.93 -15.95 17.21
C THR A 1 -17.50 -14.58 16.77
N ASN A 2 -16.71 -14.44 15.70
CA ASN A 2 -16.35 -13.10 15.22
C ASN A 2 -17.61 -12.48 14.62
N GLU A 3 -18.02 -11.37 15.22
CA GLU A 3 -19.15 -10.58 14.76
C GLU A 3 -18.84 -10.06 13.35
N VAL A 4 -19.77 -10.24 12.41
CA VAL A 4 -19.60 -9.75 11.04
C VAL A 4 -19.78 -8.24 11.08
N GLN A 5 -18.69 -7.50 10.90
CA GLN A 5 -18.67 -6.04 10.78
C GLN A 5 -18.47 -5.63 9.32
N SER A 6 -19.01 -4.48 8.91
CA SER A 6 -18.75 -3.96 7.57
C SER A 6 -17.31 -3.42 7.48
N PHE A 7 -16.78 -3.29 6.26
CA PHE A 7 -15.47 -2.66 6.04
C PHE A 7 -15.43 -1.23 6.63
N GLN A 8 -16.53 -0.49 6.51
CA GLN A 8 -16.61 0.87 7.02
C GLN A 8 -16.67 0.94 8.55
N ASP A 9 -17.19 -0.10 9.21
CA ASP A 9 -17.21 -0.19 10.67
C ASP A 9 -15.85 -0.68 11.21
N ALA A 10 -15.17 -1.56 10.47
CA ALA A 10 -13.86 -2.12 10.83
C ALA A 10 -12.70 -1.13 10.67
N PHE A 11 -12.85 -0.15 9.79
CA PHE A 11 -11.84 0.87 9.51
C PHE A 11 -12.43 2.26 9.71
N GLU A 12 -11.94 3.00 10.70
CA GLU A 12 -12.30 4.41 10.86
C GLU A 12 -12.14 5.17 9.55
N LYS A 13 -13.05 6.11 9.29
CA LYS A 13 -12.97 7.02 8.15
C LYS A 13 -11.69 7.84 8.28
N SER A 14 -10.65 7.41 7.58
CA SER A 14 -9.44 8.22 7.35
C SER A 14 -9.86 9.55 6.75
N ASP A 15 -9.14 10.65 7.04
CA ASP A 15 -9.43 11.95 6.43
C ASP A 15 -9.43 11.85 4.89
N LEU A 16 -8.61 10.97 4.32
CA LEU A 16 -8.58 10.61 2.89
C LEU A 16 -9.91 10.04 2.33
N SER A 17 -10.89 9.71 3.18
CA SER A 17 -12.20 9.18 2.75
C SER A 17 -13.15 10.27 2.22
N VAL A 18 -12.79 11.54 2.37
CA VAL A 18 -13.54 12.68 1.80
C VAL A 18 -12.82 13.16 0.53
N ALA A 19 -13.36 12.78 -0.62
CA ALA A 19 -12.88 13.22 -1.93
C ALA A 19 -12.98 14.74 -2.06
N GLN A 20 -11.94 15.35 -2.62
CA GLN A 20 -11.90 16.79 -2.91
C GLN A 20 -12.32 17.06 -4.37
N PRO A 21 -12.84 18.26 -4.67
CA PRO A 21 -13.17 18.63 -6.05
C PRO A 21 -11.96 18.63 -6.99
N ASP A 22 -10.76 18.84 -6.43
CA ASP A 22 -9.48 18.82 -7.14
C ASP A 22 -8.68 17.58 -6.72
N LEU A 23 -8.41 16.70 -7.69
CA LEU A 23 -7.63 15.48 -7.49
C LEU A 23 -6.19 15.77 -7.06
N ALA A 24 -5.64 16.94 -7.38
CA ALA A 24 -4.31 17.34 -6.92
C ALA A 24 -4.26 17.44 -5.39
N VAL A 25 -5.34 17.94 -4.76
CA VAL A 25 -5.45 18.02 -3.31
C VAL A 25 -5.49 16.64 -2.68
N ASP A 26 -6.22 15.69 -3.27
CA ASP A 26 -6.24 14.31 -2.79
C ASP A 26 -4.88 13.63 -2.95
N LEU A 27 -4.20 13.86 -4.08
CA LEU A 27 -2.84 13.35 -4.30
C LEU A 27 -1.86 13.90 -3.25
N ASP A 28 -1.87 15.20 -3.00
CA ASP A 28 -1.00 15.85 -2.02
C ASP A 28 -1.22 15.29 -0.61
N ARG A 29 -2.47 15.02 -0.23
CA ARG A 29 -2.80 14.42 1.07
C ARG A 29 -2.27 12.99 1.20
N VAL A 30 -2.36 12.19 0.13
CA VAL A 30 -1.81 10.83 0.11
C VAL A 30 -0.28 10.86 0.17
N VAL A 31 0.36 11.73 -0.60
CA VAL A 31 1.83 11.92 -0.57
C VAL A 31 2.29 12.36 0.82
N ALA A 32 1.66 13.38 1.39
CA ALA A 32 1.98 13.88 2.73
C ALA A 32 1.84 12.80 3.80
N ARG A 33 0.87 11.87 3.68
CA ARG A 33 0.71 10.75 4.61
C ARG A 33 1.92 9.81 4.59
N TYR A 34 2.41 9.42 3.41
CA TYR A 34 3.58 8.54 3.31
C TYR A 34 4.85 9.23 3.79
N LEU A 35 5.06 10.49 3.38
CA LEU A 35 6.19 11.30 3.86
C LEU A 35 6.16 11.47 5.38
N GLY A 36 4.98 11.66 5.97
CA GLY A 36 4.77 11.74 7.42
C GLY A 36 5.14 10.46 8.19
N THR A 37 5.14 9.30 7.53
CA THR A 37 5.63 8.03 8.11
C THR A 37 7.14 7.82 7.96
N GLY A 38 7.86 8.77 7.36
CA GLY A 38 9.29 8.64 7.05
C GLY A 38 9.59 7.79 5.82
N LEU A 39 8.56 7.44 5.03
CA LEU A 39 8.74 6.80 3.72
C LEU A 39 8.92 7.87 2.66
N ASP A 40 9.58 7.50 1.57
CA ASP A 40 9.77 8.38 0.40
C ASP A 40 8.74 8.06 -0.70
N VAL A 41 8.43 9.04 -1.54
CA VAL A 41 7.50 8.88 -2.67
C VAL A 41 8.20 9.31 -3.96
N ILE A 42 8.51 8.33 -4.79
CA ILE A 42 9.21 8.52 -6.07
C ILE A 42 8.20 8.36 -7.20
N VAL A 43 8.09 9.37 -8.06
CA VAL A 43 7.24 9.33 -9.25
C VAL A 43 8.12 9.30 -10.49
N VAL A 44 7.93 8.30 -11.34
CA VAL A 44 8.63 8.17 -12.62
C VAL A 44 7.62 8.41 -13.74
N ASP A 45 7.84 9.45 -14.54
CA ASP A 45 7.10 9.65 -15.78
C ASP A 45 7.56 8.62 -16.81
N GLN A 46 6.61 7.79 -17.25
CA GLN A 46 6.81 6.76 -18.27
C GLN A 46 6.02 7.05 -19.54
N THR A 47 5.57 8.29 -19.72
CA THR A 47 4.79 8.71 -20.89
C THR A 47 5.62 8.55 -22.17
N THR A 48 5.20 7.66 -23.06
CA THR A 48 5.81 7.48 -24.38
C THR A 48 5.29 8.51 -25.38
N PRO A 49 5.99 8.76 -26.50
CA PRO A 49 5.50 9.65 -27.55
C PRO A 49 4.11 9.26 -28.09
N GLU A 50 3.84 7.96 -28.24
CA GLU A 50 2.55 7.44 -28.72
C GLU A 50 1.42 7.72 -27.72
N GLN A 51 1.70 7.59 -26.42
CA GLN A 51 0.75 7.94 -25.36
C GLN A 51 0.47 9.44 -25.34
N ALA A 52 1.51 10.27 -25.43
CA ALA A 52 1.37 11.71 -25.47
C ALA A 52 0.58 12.19 -26.70
N ALA A 53 0.80 11.56 -27.87
CA ALA A 53 0.04 11.87 -29.09
C ALA A 53 -1.46 11.53 -28.98
N GLY A 54 -1.82 10.65 -28.04
CA GLY A 54 -3.21 10.32 -27.68
C GLY A 54 -3.74 11.07 -26.45
N ASP A 55 -3.06 12.13 -26.00
CA ASP A 55 -3.38 12.89 -24.79
C ASP A 55 -3.42 12.05 -23.50
N LEU A 56 -2.62 10.98 -23.45
CA LEU A 56 -2.49 10.10 -22.28
C LEU A 56 -1.21 10.40 -21.48
N ARG A 57 -1.26 10.09 -20.18
CA ARG A 57 -0.12 10.13 -19.26
C ARG A 57 0.08 8.78 -18.61
N CYS A 58 1.34 8.36 -18.46
CA CYS A 58 1.70 7.12 -17.79
C CYS A 58 2.75 7.41 -16.73
N VAL A 59 2.49 7.04 -15.47
CA VAL A 59 3.45 7.20 -14.38
C VAL A 59 3.57 5.91 -13.59
N LYS A 60 4.75 5.70 -13.01
CA LYS A 60 4.99 4.67 -12.01
C LYS A 60 5.38 5.31 -10.69
N VAL A 61 4.55 5.10 -9.68
CA VAL A 61 4.83 5.55 -8.31
C VAL A 61 5.49 4.41 -7.54
N ILE A 62 6.59 4.72 -6.86
CA ILE A 62 7.36 3.80 -6.03
C ILE A 62 7.45 4.43 -4.64
N VAL A 63 6.96 3.70 -3.63
CA VAL A 63 7.08 4.09 -2.22
C VAL A 63 7.95 3.04 -1.53
N PRO A 64 9.28 3.23 -1.43
CA PRO A 64 10.17 2.27 -0.79
C PRO A 64 9.70 1.96 0.63
N GLY A 65 9.80 0.70 1.04
CA GLY A 65 9.26 0.27 2.33
C GLY A 65 7.75 -0.02 2.32
N THR A 66 7.03 0.10 1.19
CA THR A 66 5.71 -0.53 0.92
C THR A 66 5.83 -1.99 0.45
N LEU A 67 4.75 -2.79 0.52
CA LEU A 67 4.78 -4.25 0.26
C LEU A 67 4.21 -4.48 -1.12
N PRO A 68 4.99 -5.04 -2.06
CA PRO A 68 4.44 -5.43 -3.34
C PRO A 68 3.57 -6.69 -3.17
N ILE A 69 2.52 -6.78 -3.98
CA ILE A 69 1.91 -8.07 -4.28
C ILE A 69 2.85 -8.83 -5.23
N THR A 70 3.12 -10.11 -4.95
CA THR A 70 4.05 -10.92 -5.75
C THR A 70 3.32 -12.09 -6.39
N PHE A 71 3.39 -12.19 -7.72
CA PHE A 71 2.81 -13.27 -8.52
C PHE A 71 3.77 -14.45 -8.62
N GLY A 72 3.24 -15.66 -8.42
CA GLY A 72 4.01 -16.89 -8.37
C GLY A 72 4.80 -17.13 -7.07
N TYR A 73 4.74 -18.36 -6.56
CA TYR A 73 5.43 -18.79 -5.33
C TYR A 73 6.94 -18.49 -5.32
N ARG A 74 7.58 -18.56 -6.49
CA ARG A 74 9.04 -18.34 -6.61
C ARG A 74 9.46 -16.89 -6.51
N HIS A 75 8.53 -15.94 -6.56
CA HIS A 75 8.84 -14.50 -6.60
C HIS A 75 8.42 -13.78 -5.32
N GLN A 76 8.19 -14.52 -4.23
CA GLN A 76 7.88 -13.97 -2.92
C GLN A 76 8.95 -12.98 -2.46
N ARG A 77 8.48 -11.83 -1.96
CA ARG A 77 9.32 -10.75 -1.43
C ARG A 77 8.92 -10.48 0.02
N THR A 78 9.24 -11.43 0.88
CA THR A 78 8.84 -11.42 2.30
C THR A 78 9.99 -11.08 3.26
N THR A 79 11.22 -10.96 2.75
CA THR A 79 12.41 -10.64 3.54
C THR A 79 12.75 -9.15 3.46
N GLY A 80 13.31 -8.60 4.54
CA GLY A 80 13.79 -7.20 4.57
C GLY A 80 12.70 -6.13 4.70
N PHE A 81 11.43 -6.49 4.89
CA PHE A 81 10.35 -5.54 5.10
C PHE A 81 9.94 -5.48 6.58
N GLU A 82 10.43 -4.49 7.31
CA GLU A 82 10.07 -4.26 8.72
C GLU A 82 8.55 -4.13 8.92
N ARG A 83 7.85 -3.56 7.93
CA ARG A 83 6.38 -3.43 7.96
C ARG A 83 5.64 -4.78 8.00
N LEU A 84 6.17 -5.86 7.44
CA LEU A 84 5.53 -7.19 7.57
C LEU A 84 5.44 -7.64 9.03
N THR A 85 6.45 -7.28 9.82
CA THR A 85 6.55 -7.72 11.21
C THR A 85 5.93 -6.73 12.18
N ARG A 86 6.07 -5.42 11.94
CA ARG A 86 5.71 -4.39 12.93
C ARG A 86 4.31 -3.81 12.77
N VAL A 87 3.88 -3.52 11.55
CA VAL A 87 2.62 -2.79 11.33
C VAL A 87 1.40 -3.53 11.88
N PRO A 88 1.27 -4.87 11.78
CA PRO A 88 0.17 -5.57 12.42
C PRO A 88 0.10 -5.34 13.94
N TRP A 89 1.24 -5.22 14.62
CA TRP A 89 1.29 -4.91 16.04
C TRP A 89 1.02 -3.44 16.34
N GLU A 90 1.61 -2.52 15.58
CA GLU A 90 1.42 -1.07 15.76
C GLU A 90 -0.04 -0.65 15.53
N LEU A 91 -0.77 -1.37 14.67
CA LEU A 91 -2.21 -1.17 14.43
C LEU A 91 -3.11 -1.98 15.39
N GLY A 92 -2.54 -2.74 16.33
CA GLY A 92 -3.30 -3.53 17.31
C GLY A 92 -3.90 -4.84 16.79
N TYR A 93 -3.57 -5.27 15.56
CA TYR A 93 -4.01 -6.55 14.99
C TYR A 93 -3.21 -7.76 15.52
N ALA A 94 -2.06 -7.53 16.15
CA ALA A 94 -1.25 -8.55 16.80
C ALA A 94 -0.78 -8.07 18.19
N PRO A 95 -0.64 -8.96 19.19
CA PRO A 95 -0.23 -8.57 20.54
C PRO A 95 1.28 -8.23 20.65
N ARG A 96 2.07 -8.60 19.64
CA ARG A 96 3.52 -8.37 19.54
C ARG A 96 3.92 -8.30 18.05
N PRO A 97 5.11 -7.76 17.72
CA PRO A 97 5.66 -7.91 16.38
C PRO A 97 5.65 -9.37 15.92
N LEU A 98 5.30 -9.59 14.66
CA LEU A 98 5.27 -10.92 14.05
C LEU A 98 6.70 -11.42 13.81
N ALA A 99 6.93 -12.70 14.07
CA ALA A 99 8.10 -13.42 13.63
C ALA A 99 7.86 -14.01 12.23
N ALA A 100 8.93 -14.43 11.54
CA ALA A 100 8.79 -15.05 10.22
C ALA A 100 7.86 -16.27 10.21
N ALA A 101 7.83 -17.05 11.30
CA ALA A 101 6.95 -18.20 11.47
C ALA A 101 5.46 -17.83 11.68
N ASP A 102 5.16 -16.57 12.01
CA ASP A 102 3.78 -16.08 12.15
C ASP A 102 3.20 -15.62 10.79
N LEU A 103 4.03 -15.51 9.73
CA LEU A 103 3.60 -15.08 8.40
C LEU A 103 2.89 -16.22 7.65
N ASN A 104 1.92 -15.86 6.79
CA ASN A 104 1.27 -16.82 5.91
C ASN A 104 2.33 -17.48 4.98
N PRO A 105 2.53 -18.81 5.05
CA PRO A 105 3.49 -19.50 4.19
C PRO A 105 2.98 -19.69 2.76
N ASP A 106 1.67 -19.56 2.56
CA ASP A 106 1.03 -19.77 1.27
C ASP A 106 1.03 -18.49 0.44
N PRO A 107 1.26 -18.60 -0.88
CA PRO A 107 1.20 -17.45 -1.75
C PRO A 107 -0.24 -16.92 -1.82
N HIS A 108 -0.39 -15.63 -2.11
CA HIS A 108 -1.72 -15.10 -2.44
C HIS A 108 -2.32 -15.86 -3.64
N PRO A 109 -3.65 -16.03 -3.72
CA PRO A 109 -4.28 -17.01 -4.60
C PRO A 109 -4.42 -16.57 -6.07
N PHE A 110 -3.66 -15.56 -6.52
CA PHE A 110 -3.59 -15.17 -7.93
C PHE A 110 -2.35 -15.77 -8.61
N PRO A 111 -2.48 -16.26 -9.86
CA PRO A 111 -1.42 -16.96 -10.59
C PRO A 111 -0.14 -16.13 -10.77
#